data_AF-A0A067F2X7-F1
#
_entry.id   AF-A0A067F2X7-F1
#
_cell.length_a   1.000
_cell.length_b   1.000
_cell.length_c   1.000
_cell.angle_alpha   90.00
_cell.angle_beta   90.00
_cell.angle_gamma   90.00
#
_symmetry.space_group_name_H-M   'P 1'
#
loop_
_entity.id
_entity.type
_entity.pdbx_description
1 polymer ?
#
loop_
_entity_poly.entity_id
_entity_poly.type
_entity_poly.pdbx_seq_one_letter_code
_entity_poly.pdbx_strand_id
1 'polypeptide(L)'
;MISTTFTIRISRYPNTTDSADGMTFVFAPDSNPSPPNSYGSSLGIFSRSQGGNVSQLAVELDTYKNGFDMDGNHIGIDTTSVLSSFAASLNSTGIDLKSGRPIKVQIDYDGWTKMLYVSVAYHGYPLQRFIEKPIIMSETVPSSVYVGFTAATGAISESHHLLDWTFTTFPLPSYSLKKQNLVKH
;
A
#
# COMPACT_ATOMS: atom_id res chain seq x y z
N MET A 1 -17.88 -1.68 3.29
CA MET A 1 -16.71 -2.34 3.92
C MET A 1 -15.85 -2.93 2.81
N ILE A 2 -14.54 -2.85 2.96
CA ILE A 2 -13.59 -3.54 2.09
C ILE A 2 -12.63 -4.31 3.01
N SER A 3 -12.32 -5.56 2.66
CA SER A 3 -11.27 -6.31 3.31
C SER A 3 -10.48 -7.06 2.25
N THR A 4 -9.17 -6.86 2.25
CA THR A 4 -8.24 -7.58 1.38
C THR A 4 -7.16 -8.20 2.24
N THR A 5 -6.83 -9.45 1.96
CA THR A 5 -5.72 -10.15 2.60
C THR A 5 -4.90 -10.79 1.51
N PHE A 6 -3.59 -10.58 1.56
CA PHE A 6 -2.67 -11.19 0.62
C PHE A 6 -1.40 -11.65 1.33
N THR A 7 -0.76 -12.65 0.74
CA THR A 7 0.56 -13.10 1.17
C THR A 7 1.56 -12.81 0.07
N ILE A 8 2.63 -12.12 0.42
CA ILE A 8 3.71 -11.76 -0.50
C ILE A 8 5.03 -12.39 -0.09
N ARG A 9 5.99 -12.37 -0.99
CA ARG A 9 7.40 -12.62 -0.70
C ARG A 9 8.24 -11.64 -1.50
N ILE A 10 9.01 -10.82 -0.80
CA ILE A 10 10.03 -9.96 -1.39
C ILE A 10 11.40 -10.54 -1.07
N SER A 11 12.21 -10.80 -2.09
CA SER A 11 13.53 -11.43 -1.92
C SER A 11 14.61 -10.69 -2.69
N ARG A 12 15.70 -10.36 -1.98
CA ARG A 12 16.97 -9.95 -2.58
C ARG A 12 17.56 -11.05 -3.45
N TYR A 13 18.29 -10.67 -4.50
CA TYR A 13 19.04 -11.63 -5.31
C TYR A 13 20.27 -12.19 -4.55
N PRO A 14 20.71 -13.42 -4.87
CA PRO A 14 21.95 -13.97 -4.31
C PRO A 14 23.15 -13.06 -4.55
N ASN A 15 24.08 -13.01 -3.59
CA ASN A 15 25.31 -12.21 -3.65
C ASN A 15 25.13 -10.69 -3.72
N THR A 16 23.94 -10.16 -3.44
CA THR A 16 23.74 -8.72 -3.20
C THR A 16 23.77 -8.41 -1.71
N THR A 17 24.19 -7.20 -1.36
CA THR A 17 24.16 -6.67 0.01
C THR A 17 22.91 -5.84 0.28
N ASP A 18 22.20 -5.43 -0.77
CA ASP A 18 20.99 -4.61 -0.70
C ASP A 18 20.01 -4.95 -1.84
N SER A 19 18.78 -4.45 -1.74
CA SER A 19 17.69 -4.66 -2.69
C SER A 19 16.63 -3.55 -2.58
N ALA A 20 15.86 -3.32 -3.65
CA ALA A 20 14.90 -2.23 -3.79
C ALA A 20 13.89 -2.52 -4.93
N ASP A 21 12.76 -1.81 -5.05
CA ASP A 21 12.33 -0.65 -4.22
C ASP A 21 11.06 -0.94 -3.43
N GLY A 22 10.26 -1.93 -3.86
CA GLY A 22 9.11 -2.39 -3.10
C GLY A 22 7.91 -2.71 -3.98
N MET A 23 6.76 -2.88 -3.34
CA MET A 23 5.50 -3.17 -4.00
C MET A 23 4.33 -2.50 -3.30
N THR A 24 3.20 -2.38 -3.99
CA THR A 24 2.00 -1.76 -3.44
C THR A 24 0.76 -2.60 -3.73
N PHE A 25 -0.25 -2.47 -2.87
CA PHE A 25 -1.63 -2.80 -3.19
C PHE A 25 -2.37 -1.51 -3.55
N VAL A 26 -3.08 -1.48 -4.68
CA VAL A 26 -3.66 -0.24 -5.23
C VAL A 26 -5.16 -0.30 -5.43
N PHE A 27 -5.79 0.86 -5.29
CA PHE A 27 -7.07 1.24 -5.87
C PHE A 27 -6.79 2.29 -6.95
N ALA A 28 -6.71 1.85 -8.21
CA ALA A 28 -6.35 2.67 -9.36
C ALA A 28 -7.60 3.19 -10.10
N PRO A 29 -7.53 4.39 -10.71
CA PRO A 29 -8.66 4.97 -11.45
C PRO A 29 -8.94 4.27 -12.79
N ASP A 30 -7.96 3.58 -13.36
CA ASP A 30 -8.04 2.84 -14.61
C ASP A 30 -7.18 1.57 -14.58
N SER A 31 -7.22 0.80 -15.67
CA SER A 31 -6.43 -0.42 -15.85
C SER A 31 -5.28 -0.24 -16.85
N ASN A 32 -4.84 1.00 -17.08
CA ASN A 32 -3.71 1.25 -17.96
C ASN A 32 -2.41 0.75 -17.33
N PRO A 33 -1.36 0.49 -18.14
CA PRO A 33 -0.03 0.25 -17.60
C PRO A 33 0.43 1.39 -16.68
N SER A 34 1.35 1.09 -15.77
CA SER A 34 1.98 2.10 -14.90
C SER A 34 2.47 3.31 -15.71
N PRO A 35 2.38 4.53 -15.15
CA PRO A 35 2.79 5.73 -15.85
C PRO A 35 4.23 5.68 -16.37
N PRO A 36 4.58 6.45 -17.41
CA PRO A 36 5.96 6.54 -17.86
C PRO A 36 6.90 6.96 -16.73
N ASN A 37 8.09 6.36 -16.68
CA ASN A 37 9.12 6.62 -15.66
C ASN A 37 8.67 6.36 -14.21
N SER A 38 7.79 5.36 -14.00
CA SER A 38 7.29 4.96 -12.68
C SER A 38 8.14 3.87 -11.99
N TYR A 39 9.40 3.72 -12.38
CA TYR A 39 10.34 2.76 -11.77
C TYR A 39 10.90 3.27 -10.43
N GLY A 40 11.64 2.40 -9.73
CA GLY A 40 12.23 2.66 -8.41
C GLY A 40 11.21 3.11 -7.37
N SER A 41 11.58 4.08 -6.53
CA SER A 41 10.75 4.79 -5.54
C SER A 41 9.38 5.32 -5.98
N SER A 42 9.00 5.16 -7.25
CA SER A 42 7.66 5.51 -7.72
C SER A 42 6.71 4.31 -7.72
N LEU A 43 7.23 3.12 -7.39
CA LEU A 43 6.53 1.86 -7.14
C LEU A 43 5.49 1.45 -8.20
N GLY A 44 5.61 1.96 -9.43
CA GLY A 44 4.62 1.74 -10.50
C GLY A 44 3.32 2.54 -10.34
N ILE A 45 3.23 3.45 -9.35
CA ILE A 45 2.01 4.20 -9.00
C ILE A 45 2.04 5.68 -9.42
N PHE A 46 3.22 6.30 -9.60
CA PHE A 46 3.34 7.71 -10.03
C PHE A 46 4.40 7.92 -11.10
N SER A 47 4.22 8.92 -11.96
CA SER A 47 5.25 9.34 -12.92
C SER A 47 6.20 10.35 -12.27
N ARG A 48 7.51 10.09 -12.32
CA ARG A 48 8.53 11.07 -11.89
C ARG A 48 8.58 12.32 -12.77
N SER A 49 8.18 12.18 -14.03
CA SER A 49 8.24 13.24 -15.05
C SER A 49 6.95 14.05 -15.17
N GLN A 50 5.83 13.47 -14.77
CA GLN A 50 4.51 14.09 -14.85
C GLN A 50 4.00 14.17 -13.42
N GLY A 51 4.29 15.29 -12.74
CA GLY A 51 3.66 15.58 -11.46
C GLY A 51 2.15 15.36 -11.58
N GLY A 52 1.57 14.55 -10.71
CA GLY A 52 0.26 13.98 -10.96
C GLY A 52 -0.54 13.79 -9.70
N ASN A 53 -1.57 14.62 -9.54
CA ASN A 53 -2.68 14.40 -8.63
C ASN A 53 -3.52 13.21 -9.15
N VAL A 54 -2.97 12.00 -9.12
CA VAL A 54 -3.76 10.80 -9.41
C VAL A 54 -4.69 10.59 -8.22
N SER A 55 -5.99 10.46 -8.49
CA SER A 55 -6.96 10.04 -7.47
C SER A 55 -6.86 8.53 -7.31
N GLN A 56 -5.90 8.09 -6.50
CA GLN A 56 -5.68 6.69 -6.16
C GLN A 56 -5.48 6.54 -4.66
N LEU A 57 -5.51 5.29 -4.22
CA LEU A 57 -5.07 4.89 -2.89
C LEU A 57 -4.13 3.71 -3.06
N ALA A 58 -2.92 3.80 -2.56
CA ALA A 58 -1.98 2.69 -2.49
C ALA A 58 -1.58 2.43 -1.04
N VAL A 59 -1.39 1.16 -0.71
CA VAL A 59 -0.69 0.75 0.50
C VAL A 59 0.66 0.20 0.05
N GLU A 60 1.73 0.93 0.37
CA GLU A 60 3.09 0.57 0.00
C GLU A 60 3.75 -0.36 1.04
N LEU A 61 4.62 -1.23 0.53
CA LEU A 61 5.57 -2.04 1.27
C LEU A 61 6.95 -1.70 0.73
N ASP A 62 7.57 -0.70 1.35
CA ASP A 62 8.80 -0.08 0.87
C ASP A 62 10.04 -0.72 1.54
N THR A 63 10.98 -1.13 0.69
CA THR A 63 12.19 -1.88 1.06
C THR A 63 13.47 -1.06 0.91
N TYR A 64 13.36 0.22 0.57
CA TYR A 64 14.48 1.09 0.25
C TYR A 64 14.32 2.50 0.82
N LYS A 65 15.39 3.04 1.40
CA LYS A 65 15.35 4.39 1.95
C LYS A 65 15.70 5.42 0.88
N ASN A 66 14.69 6.07 0.29
CA ASN A 66 14.91 7.30 -0.45
C ASN A 66 15.09 8.50 0.49
N GLY A 67 15.49 9.65 -0.05
CA GLY A 67 15.83 10.83 0.75
C GLY A 67 14.65 11.42 1.56
N PHE A 68 13.42 11.04 1.21
CA PHE A 68 12.18 11.49 1.86
C PHE A 68 11.59 10.45 2.83
N ASP A 69 12.16 9.23 2.89
CA ASP A 69 11.62 8.15 3.73
C ASP A 69 12.21 8.15 5.13
N MET A 70 11.42 7.63 6.08
CA MET A 70 11.88 7.44 7.46
C MET A 70 13.01 6.40 7.53
N ASP A 71 12.84 5.28 6.83
CA ASP A 71 13.77 4.16 6.73
C ASP A 71 13.46 3.30 5.49
N GLY A 72 14.23 2.24 5.27
CA GLY A 72 14.05 1.32 4.13
C GLY A 72 13.33 0.02 4.48
N ASN A 73 12.43 0.03 5.46
CA ASN A 73 11.61 -1.12 5.82
C ASN A 73 10.34 -0.62 6.51
N HIS A 74 9.42 -0.08 5.72
CA HIS A 74 8.20 0.54 6.22
C HIS A 74 6.99 0.19 5.36
N ILE A 75 5.81 0.44 5.92
CA ILE A 75 4.56 0.45 5.17
C ILE A 75 3.97 1.85 5.17
N GLY A 76 3.21 2.16 4.14
CA GLY A 76 2.68 3.51 3.94
C GLY A 76 1.33 3.55 3.24
N ILE A 77 0.72 4.73 3.24
CA ILE A 77 -0.51 5.04 2.50
C ILE A 77 -0.21 6.22 1.57
N ASP A 78 -0.26 5.93 0.27
CA ASP A 78 -0.10 6.92 -0.79
C ASP A 78 -1.45 7.26 -1.41
N THR A 79 -1.63 8.52 -1.76
CA THR A 79 -2.85 8.97 -2.43
C THR A 79 -2.52 9.79 -3.66
N THR A 80 -2.12 11.06 -3.48
CA THR A 80 -1.79 11.98 -4.57
C THR A 80 -0.30 12.08 -4.88
N SER A 81 0.55 11.42 -4.08
CA SER A 81 2.01 11.49 -4.15
C SER A 81 2.63 10.22 -3.57
N VAL A 82 3.86 9.87 -4.01
CA VAL A 82 4.74 8.86 -3.37
C VAL A 82 5.17 9.25 -1.96
N LEU A 83 5.00 10.53 -1.61
CA LEU A 83 5.17 10.96 -0.24
C LEU A 83 3.96 10.45 0.53
N SER A 84 4.13 9.25 1.08
CA SER A 84 3.19 8.60 1.98
C SER A 84 2.61 9.63 2.94
N SER A 85 1.30 9.83 2.88
CA SER A 85 0.62 10.73 3.82
C SER A 85 0.74 10.20 5.24
N PHE A 86 0.86 8.88 5.37
CA PHE A 86 1.06 8.17 6.62
C PHE A 86 1.94 6.95 6.39
N ALA A 87 3.02 6.82 7.15
CA ALA A 87 3.89 5.66 7.12
C ALA A 87 4.20 5.15 8.53
N ALA A 88 4.55 3.86 8.63
CA ALA A 88 4.93 3.18 9.85
C ALA A 88 6.14 2.27 9.61
N SER A 89 7.21 2.49 10.39
CA SER A 89 8.41 1.66 10.37
C SER A 89 8.14 0.25 10.88
N LEU A 90 8.75 -0.75 10.24
CA LEU A 90 8.75 -2.14 10.69
C LEU A 90 10.05 -2.54 11.41
N ASN A 91 11.06 -1.67 11.49
CA ASN A 91 12.38 -2.03 12.02
C ASN A 91 12.38 -2.55 13.46
N SER A 92 11.50 -2.05 14.32
CA SER A 92 11.39 -2.46 15.73
C SER A 92 10.48 -3.67 15.96
N THR A 93 9.90 -4.23 14.89
CA THR A 93 8.87 -5.28 14.96
C THR A 93 9.44 -6.68 14.76
N GLY A 94 10.68 -6.77 14.24
CA GLY A 94 11.29 -8.02 13.79
C GLY A 94 10.79 -8.49 12.42
N ILE A 95 9.90 -7.75 11.77
CA ILE A 95 9.48 -7.98 10.38
C ILE A 95 10.42 -7.21 9.45
N ASP A 96 11.12 -7.95 8.59
CA ASP A 96 11.90 -7.43 7.47
C ASP A 96 11.19 -7.80 6.16
N LEU A 97 10.74 -6.79 5.43
CA LEU A 97 10.00 -6.94 4.17
C LEU A 97 10.80 -7.71 3.12
N LYS A 98 12.12 -7.49 3.02
CA LYS A 98 13.01 -8.11 2.03
C LYS A 98 13.69 -9.40 2.52
N SER A 99 13.20 -9.97 3.62
CA SER A 99 13.74 -11.20 4.23
C SER A 99 13.58 -12.47 3.39
N GLY A 100 12.81 -12.45 2.28
CA GLY A 100 12.49 -13.63 1.48
C GLY A 100 11.50 -14.59 2.13
N ARG A 101 11.01 -14.27 3.33
CA ARG A 101 9.97 -15.04 4.03
C ARG A 101 8.59 -14.61 3.53
N PRO A 102 7.59 -15.52 3.48
CA PRO A 102 6.21 -15.12 3.21
C PRO A 102 5.69 -14.18 4.30
N ILE A 103 5.09 -13.05 3.88
CA ILE A 103 4.51 -12.01 4.74
C ILE A 103 3.04 -11.89 4.38
N LYS A 104 2.17 -12.00 5.40
CA LYS A 104 0.74 -11.77 5.27
C LYS A 104 0.43 -10.32 5.60
N VAL A 105 -0.37 -9.69 4.74
CA VAL A 105 -0.85 -8.32 4.89
C VAL A 105 -2.37 -8.36 4.84
N GLN A 106 -3.00 -7.63 5.75
CA GLN A 106 -4.44 -7.41 5.76
C GLN A 106 -4.72 -5.91 5.75
N ILE A 107 -5.58 -5.48 4.83
CA ILE A 107 -6.07 -4.12 4.75
C ILE A 107 -7.59 -4.16 4.89
N ASP A 108 -8.10 -3.49 5.92
CA ASP A 108 -9.52 -3.36 6.19
C ASP A 108 -9.94 -1.90 6.10
N TYR A 109 -11.04 -1.65 5.40
CA TYR A 109 -11.70 -0.35 5.35
C TYR A 109 -13.11 -0.44 5.93
N ASP A 110 -13.31 0.26 7.03
CA ASP A 110 -14.62 0.49 7.60
C ASP A 110 -15.26 1.73 6.97
N GLY A 111 -16.29 1.52 6.15
CA GLY A 111 -16.98 2.61 5.46
C GLY A 111 -17.92 3.42 6.37
N TRP A 112 -18.26 2.94 7.56
CA TRP A 112 -19.07 3.69 8.53
C TRP A 112 -18.22 4.71 9.28
N THR A 113 -17.10 4.26 9.84
CA THR A 113 -16.16 5.10 10.58
C THR A 113 -15.17 5.81 9.66
N LYS A 114 -15.10 5.40 8.38
CA LYS A 114 -14.14 5.85 7.36
C LYS A 114 -12.69 5.57 7.75
N MET A 115 -12.44 4.49 8.46
CA MET A 115 -11.12 4.12 8.93
C MET A 115 -10.49 3.05 8.04
N LEU A 116 -9.24 3.28 7.62
CA LEU A 116 -8.39 2.31 6.96
C LEU A 116 -7.39 1.75 7.98
N TYR A 117 -7.27 0.44 7.99
CA TYR A 117 -6.35 -0.30 8.85
C TYR A 117 -5.40 -1.12 8.00
N VAL A 118 -4.11 -1.11 8.35
CA VAL A 118 -3.10 -1.98 7.72
C VAL A 118 -2.43 -2.80 8.80
N SER A 119 -2.50 -4.12 8.64
CA SER A 119 -1.88 -5.08 9.55
C SER A 119 -0.93 -6.01 8.79
N VAL A 120 0.20 -6.35 9.41
CA VAL A 120 1.27 -7.15 8.78
C VAL A 120 1.79 -8.17 9.77
N ALA A 121 2.18 -9.35 9.28
CA ALA A 121 2.94 -10.36 10.02
C ALA A 121 3.64 -11.32 9.05
N TYR A 122 4.64 -12.05 9.54
CA TYR A 122 5.09 -13.24 8.82
C TYR A 122 3.95 -14.26 8.69
N HIS A 123 3.88 -14.96 7.57
CA HIS A 123 2.85 -15.97 7.36
C HIS A 123 2.88 -17.04 8.45
N GLY A 124 1.72 -17.34 9.04
CA GLY A 124 1.57 -18.26 10.18
C GLY A 124 1.67 -17.61 11.56
N TYR A 125 2.01 -16.32 11.65
CA TYR A 125 2.00 -15.54 12.89
C TYR A 125 0.76 -14.63 12.99
N PRO A 126 0.36 -14.21 14.20
CA PRO A 126 -0.74 -13.25 14.38
C PRO A 126 -0.44 -11.92 13.71
N LEU A 127 -1.43 -11.35 13.02
CA LEU A 127 -1.34 -10.02 12.41
C LEU A 127 -1.21 -8.93 13.49
N GLN A 128 -0.30 -8.00 13.26
CA GLN A 128 -0.16 -6.79 14.06
C GLN A 128 -0.59 -5.56 13.25
N ARG A 129 -1.42 -4.70 13.84
CA ARG A 129 -1.87 -3.45 13.22
C ARG A 129 -0.78 -2.38 13.37
N PHE A 130 -0.44 -1.74 12.25
CA PHE A 130 0.60 -0.71 12.18
C PHE A 130 0.07 0.64 11.72
N ILE A 131 -0.96 0.64 10.87
CA ILE A 131 -1.62 1.87 10.42
C ILE A 131 -3.11 1.81 10.78
N GLU A 132 -3.60 2.92 11.31
CA GLU A 132 -5.01 3.21 11.58
C GLU A 132 -5.24 4.68 11.25
N LYS A 133 -5.92 4.97 10.13
CA LYS A 133 -6.09 6.33 9.62
C LYS A 133 -7.45 6.58 9.01
N PRO A 134 -8.02 7.79 9.21
CA PRO A 134 -9.25 8.19 8.53
C PRO A 134 -8.96 8.42 7.04
N ILE A 135 -9.72 7.76 6.18
CA ILE A 135 -9.69 7.91 4.72
C ILE A 135 -11.13 8.06 4.20
N ILE A 136 -11.42 9.17 3.55
CA ILE A 136 -12.70 9.39 2.90
C ILE A 136 -12.60 8.91 1.45
N MET A 137 -12.96 7.65 1.19
CA MET A 137 -12.78 7.01 -0.13
C MET A 137 -13.36 7.85 -1.29
N SER A 138 -14.52 8.49 -1.11
CA SER A 138 -15.15 9.34 -2.13
C SER A 138 -14.38 10.62 -2.47
N GLU A 139 -13.43 11.02 -1.62
CA GLU A 139 -12.54 12.16 -1.85
C GLU A 139 -11.14 11.71 -2.29
N THR A 140 -10.83 10.41 -2.16
CA THR A 140 -9.51 9.83 -2.46
C THR A 140 -9.46 9.14 -3.82
N VAL A 141 -10.51 8.38 -4.17
CA VAL A 141 -10.59 7.60 -5.41
C VAL A 141 -11.91 7.85 -6.16
N PRO A 142 -11.97 7.60 -7.48
CA PRO A 142 -13.22 7.67 -8.24
C PRO A 142 -14.26 6.67 -7.74
N SER A 143 -15.51 6.83 -8.19
CA SER A 143 -16.62 5.94 -7.82
C SER A 143 -16.45 4.50 -8.33
N SER A 144 -15.65 4.29 -9.37
CA SER A 144 -15.25 2.99 -9.89
C SER A 144 -13.72 2.93 -9.91
N VAL A 145 -13.16 1.81 -9.46
CA VAL A 145 -11.71 1.61 -9.34
C VAL A 145 -11.34 0.21 -9.78
N TYR A 146 -10.09 0.06 -10.19
CA TYR A 146 -9.43 -1.23 -10.38
C TYR A 146 -8.58 -1.52 -9.15
N VAL A 147 -8.61 -2.76 -8.66
CA VAL A 147 -7.79 -3.18 -7.52
C VAL A 147 -6.74 -4.18 -7.98
N GLY A 148 -5.54 -4.05 -7.44
CA GLY A 148 -4.44 -4.91 -7.84
C GLY A 148 -3.13 -4.56 -7.17
N PHE A 149 -2.03 -4.87 -7.84
CA PHE A 149 -0.68 -4.68 -7.32
C PHE A 149 0.20 -4.03 -8.36
N THR A 150 1.11 -3.19 -7.90
CA THR A 150 2.26 -2.71 -8.67
C THR A 150 3.52 -3.02 -7.90
N ALA A 151 4.65 -3.09 -8.60
CA ALA A 151 5.95 -3.23 -7.97
C ALA A 151 7.00 -2.59 -8.87
N ALA A 152 8.11 -2.16 -8.28
CA ALA A 152 9.20 -1.58 -9.03
C ALA A 152 10.55 -1.98 -8.48
N THR A 153 11.52 -2.01 -9.38
CA THR A 153 12.94 -2.03 -9.07
C THR A 153 13.58 -0.75 -9.60
N GLY A 154 14.75 -0.41 -9.06
CA GLY A 154 15.53 0.76 -9.42
C GLY A 154 16.94 0.36 -9.85
N ALA A 155 17.94 1.04 -9.27
CA ALA A 155 19.35 0.75 -9.55
C ALA A 155 19.81 -0.61 -9.00
N ILE A 156 19.14 -1.09 -7.96
CA ILE A 156 19.30 -2.43 -7.40
C ILE A 156 17.95 -3.16 -7.52
N SER A 157 18.00 -4.49 -7.59
CA SER A 157 16.82 -5.29 -7.90
C SER A 157 16.46 -6.25 -6.78
N GLU A 158 15.17 -6.55 -6.69
CA GLU A 158 14.61 -7.62 -5.89
C GLU A 158 13.47 -8.30 -6.65
N SER A 159 12.97 -9.41 -6.11
CA SER A 159 11.81 -10.11 -6.64
C SER A 159 10.59 -9.80 -5.78
N HIS A 160 9.43 -9.58 -6.41
CA HIS A 160 8.15 -9.34 -5.75
C HIS A 160 7.16 -10.43 -6.17
N HIS A 161 6.82 -11.35 -5.27
CA HIS A 161 5.88 -12.44 -5.56
C HIS A 161 4.60 -12.29 -4.75
N LEU A 162 3.46 -12.31 -5.43
CA LEU A 162 2.15 -12.52 -4.82
C LEU A 162 1.88 -14.03 -4.72
N LEU A 163 1.76 -14.54 -3.50
CA LEU A 163 1.60 -15.98 -3.24
C LEU A 163 0.14 -16.39 -3.09
N ASP A 164 -0.69 -15.52 -2.51
CA ASP A 164 -2.12 -15.72 -2.33
C ASP A 164 -2.81 -14.35 -2.17
N TRP A 165 -4.06 -14.25 -2.58
CA TRP A 165 -4.86 -13.02 -2.49
C TRP A 165 -6.35 -13.30 -2.39
N THR A 166 -6.98 -12.68 -1.39
CA THR A 166 -8.43 -12.60 -1.25
C THR A 166 -8.85 -11.14 -1.14
N PHE A 167 -9.86 -10.75 -1.90
CA PHE A 167 -10.48 -9.42 -1.85
C PHE A 167 -11.98 -9.56 -1.66
N THR A 168 -12.53 -8.85 -0.68
CA THR A 168 -13.97 -8.88 -0.36
C THR A 168 -14.49 -7.47 -0.18
N THR A 169 -15.72 -7.24 -0.66
CA THR A 169 -16.43 -5.99 -0.48
C THR A 169 -17.84 -6.27 0.00
N PHE A 170 -18.32 -5.42 0.90
CA PHE A 170 -19.71 -5.41 1.34
C PHE A 170 -20.26 -4.00 1.13
N PRO A 171 -21.28 -3.84 0.27
CA PRO A 171 -21.90 -2.55 0.07
C PRO A 171 -22.57 -2.08 1.35
N LEU A 172 -22.46 -0.78 1.64
CA LEU A 172 -23.23 -0.19 2.72
C LEU A 172 -24.63 0.19 2.22
N PRO A 173 -25.67 0.10 3.07
CA PRO A 173 -27.01 0.56 2.71
C PRO A 173 -26.98 2.04 2.30
N SER A 174 -27.75 2.44 1.28
CA SER A 174 -27.73 3.80 0.70
C SER A 174 -27.97 4.95 1.70
N TYR A 175 -28.62 4.70 2.84
CA TYR A 175 -28.82 5.68 3.90
C TYR A 175 -27.54 6.03 4.70
N SER A 176 -26.49 5.21 4.62
CA SER A 176 -25.21 5.42 5.32
C SER A 176 -24.27 6.42 4.63
N LEU A 177 -24.54 6.75 3.35
CA LEU A 177 -23.71 7.65 2.54
C LEU A 177 -24.01 9.14 2.79
N LYS A 178 -25.05 9.46 3.56
CA LYS A 178 -25.33 10.85 3.95
C LYS A 178 -24.24 11.29 4.93
N LYS A 179 -23.51 12.35 4.56
CA LYS A 179 -22.51 13.04 5.40
C LYS A 179 -23.03 13.14 6.84
N GLN A 180 -22.48 12.33 7.75
CA GLN A 180 -22.54 12.67 9.15
C GLN A 180 -21.73 13.95 9.30
N ASN A 181 -22.42 15.05 9.58
CA ASN A 181 -21.79 16.30 9.98
C ASN A 181 -20.96 15.99 11.22
N LEU A 182 -19.64 15.87 11.06
CA LEU A 182 -18.71 15.89 12.18
C LEU A 182 -18.87 17.26 12.84
N VAL A 183 -19.64 17.29 13.93
CA VAL A 183 -19.71 18.44 14.83
C VAL A 183 -18.32 18.57 15.44
N LYS A 184 -17.60 19.62 15.05
CA LYS A 184 -16.39 20.04 15.76
C LYS A 184 -16.83 20.58 17.12
N HIS A 185 -16.41 19.92 18.20
CA HIS A 185 -16.36 20.52 19.53
C HIS A 185 -15.01 21.22 19.72
#